data_AF-A0A916AA39-F1
#
_entry.id   AF-A0A916AA39-F1
#
_cell.length_a   1.000
_cell.length_b   1.000
_cell.length_c   1.000
_cell.angle_alpha   90.00
_cell.angle_beta   90.00
_cell.angle_gamma   90.00
#
_symmetry.space_group_name_H-M   'P 1'
#
loop_
_entity.id
_entity.type
_entity.pdbx_description
1 polymer ?
#
loop_
_entity_poly.entity_id
_entity_poly.type
_entity_poly.pdbx_seq_one_letter_code
_entity_poly.pdbx_strand_id
1 'polypeptide(L)'
;MKSPALRALKLGVLIAAVLGLLHWLGVGLPLLFALAVFLIVPTLVVPWIAANWASDLRRWMRAHFWAREQGRFHSFAGVPLEIEDDGRHVWVDGEGLLRAQGGRREPEEALAARHAGKWRRDGQGRLMLRVDAVVQVLATRAGRDEPRVQRLRRYLERDVLYPAQRRREVR
;
A
#
# COMPACT_ATOMS: atom_id res chain seq x y z
N MET A 1 10.77 29.29 -9.94
CA MET A 1 9.54 28.77 -9.30
C MET A 1 8.65 29.96 -8.94
N LYS A 2 7.46 30.14 -9.55
CA LYS A 2 6.57 31.27 -9.22
C LYS A 2 5.97 31.02 -7.84
N SER A 3 6.14 31.96 -6.89
CA SER A 3 5.73 31.77 -5.50
C SER A 3 4.21 31.56 -5.40
N PRO A 4 3.74 30.67 -4.51
CA PRO A 4 2.31 30.44 -4.28
C PRO A 4 1.58 31.75 -3.87
N ALA A 5 2.28 32.64 -3.18
CA ALA A 5 1.77 33.96 -2.81
C ALA A 5 1.37 34.82 -4.01
N LEU A 6 2.17 34.83 -5.09
CA LEU A 6 1.88 35.61 -6.29
C LEU A 6 0.63 35.08 -7.02
N ARG A 7 0.39 33.76 -6.98
CA ARG A 7 -0.81 33.16 -7.56
C ARG A 7 -2.06 33.53 -6.76
N ALA A 8 -1.98 33.47 -5.43
CA ALA A 8 -3.08 33.85 -4.54
C ALA A 8 -3.47 35.34 -4.73
N LEU A 9 -2.46 36.22 -4.81
CA LEU A 9 -2.68 37.65 -5.05
C LEU A 9 -3.39 37.91 -6.38
N LYS A 10 -2.91 37.29 -7.47
CA LYS A 10 -3.54 37.44 -8.80
C LYS A 10 -4.98 36.96 -8.81
N LEU A 11 -5.26 35.84 -8.12
CA LEU A 11 -6.61 35.30 -8.02
C LEU A 11 -7.53 36.25 -7.23
N GLY A 12 -7.04 36.79 -6.11
CA GLY A 12 -7.79 37.75 -5.29
C GLY A 12 -8.14 39.02 -6.06
N VAL A 13 -7.18 39.58 -6.80
CA VAL A 13 -7.40 40.77 -7.65
C VAL A 13 -8.42 40.47 -8.75
N LEU A 14 -8.34 39.30 -9.39
CA LEU A 14 -9.29 38.90 -10.43
C LEU A 14 -10.72 38.77 -9.87
N ILE A 15 -10.88 38.11 -8.71
CA ILE A 15 -12.18 37.95 -8.04
C ILE A 15 -12.76 39.31 -7.66
N ALA A 16 -11.95 40.20 -7.09
CA ALA A 16 -12.37 41.55 -6.73
C ALA A 16 -12.81 42.36 -7.96
N ALA A 17 -12.08 42.26 -9.07
CA ALA A 17 -12.43 42.94 -10.32
C ALA A 17 -13.75 42.43 -10.92
N VAL A 18 -13.98 41.11 -10.90
CA VAL A 18 -15.23 40.49 -11.38
C VAL A 18 -16.42 40.88 -10.49
N LEU A 19 -16.26 40.87 -9.17
CA LEU A 19 -17.31 41.30 -8.24
C LEU A 19 -17.63 42.79 -8.40
N GLY A 20 -16.62 43.64 -8.60
CA GLY A 20 -16.82 45.06 -8.87
C GLY A 20 -17.56 45.31 -10.20
N LEU A 21 -17.22 44.56 -11.25
CA LEU A 21 -17.90 44.65 -12.54
C LEU A 21 -19.36 44.19 -12.44
N LEU A 22 -19.64 43.10 -11.73
CA LEU A 22 -21.00 42.61 -11.47
C LEU A 22 -21.82 43.63 -10.67
N HIS A 23 -21.21 44.27 -9.67
CA HIS A 23 -21.88 45.34 -8.92
C HIS A 23 -22.25 46.52 -9.82
N TRP A 24 -21.33 46.93 -10.69
CA TRP A 24 -21.56 48.00 -11.66
C TRP A 24 -22.67 47.67 -12.67
N LEU A 25 -22.82 46.39 -13.02
CA LEU A 25 -23.93 45.87 -13.85
C LEU A 25 -25.28 45.79 -13.12
N GLY A 26 -25.38 46.32 -11.90
CA GLY A 26 -26.63 46.39 -11.13
C GLY A 26 -26.94 45.15 -10.31
N VAL A 27 -25.98 44.23 -10.14
CA VAL A 27 -26.15 43.09 -9.23
C VAL A 27 -26.17 43.61 -7.79
N GLY A 28 -27.27 43.38 -7.09
CA GLY A 28 -27.43 43.78 -5.70
C GLY A 28 -26.37 43.15 -4.79
N LEU A 29 -25.89 43.94 -3.82
CA LEU A 29 -24.93 43.49 -2.80
C LEU A 29 -25.28 42.16 -2.13
N PRO A 30 -26.56 41.82 -1.84
CA PRO A 30 -26.90 40.53 -1.25
C PRO A 30 -26.52 39.34 -2.14
N LEU A 31 -26.69 39.46 -3.47
CA LEU A 31 -26.37 38.41 -4.41
C LEU A 31 -24.86 38.23 -4.56
N LEU A 32 -24.09 39.33 -4.54
CA LEU A 32 -22.63 39.30 -4.54
C LEU A 32 -22.09 38.64 -3.27
N PHE A 33 -22.70 38.93 -2.11
CA PHE A 33 -22.32 38.32 -0.84
C PHE A 33 -22.63 36.81 -0.84
N ALA A 34 -23.81 36.42 -1.33
CA ALA A 34 -24.17 35.02 -1.48
C ALA A 34 -23.21 34.27 -2.41
N LEU A 35 -22.81 34.87 -3.53
CA LEU A 35 -21.84 34.31 -4.45
C LEU A 35 -20.45 34.18 -3.81
N ALA A 36 -20.00 35.19 -3.07
CA ALA A 36 -18.72 35.15 -2.36
C ALA A 36 -18.69 34.04 -1.32
N VAL A 37 -19.74 33.90 -0.51
CA VAL A 37 -19.86 32.82 0.48
C VAL A 37 -19.90 31.45 -0.22
N PHE A 38 -20.66 31.32 -1.30
CA PHE A 38 -20.76 30.09 -2.09
C PHE A 38 -19.42 29.65 -2.68
N LEU A 39 -18.51 30.60 -2.99
CA LEU A 39 -17.17 30.26 -3.47
C LEU A 39 -16.19 29.99 -2.32
N ILE A 40 -16.23 30.78 -1.25
CA ILE A 40 -15.27 30.67 -0.13
C ILE A 40 -15.49 29.37 0.65
N VAL A 41 -16.74 29.03 0.96
CA VAL A 41 -17.07 27.89 1.82
C VAL A 41 -16.55 26.57 1.24
N PRO A 42 -16.82 26.19 -0.03
CA PRO A 42 -16.26 24.97 -0.61
C PRO A 42 -14.74 25.00 -0.65
N THR A 43 -14.13 26.14 -0.95
CA THR A 43 -12.67 26.24 -1.04
C THR A 43 -11.98 25.96 0.31
N LEU A 44 -12.64 26.27 1.42
CA LEU A 44 -12.14 25.98 2.77
C LEU A 44 -12.53 24.57 3.26
N VAL A 45 -13.75 24.14 2.98
CA VAL A 45 -14.33 22.90 3.54
C VAL A 45 -13.92 21.67 2.74
N VAL A 46 -13.90 21.77 1.40
CA VAL A 46 -13.59 20.62 0.52
C VAL A 46 -12.20 20.04 0.78
N PRO A 47 -11.11 20.83 0.94
CA PRO A 47 -9.80 20.25 1.24
C PRO A 47 -9.77 19.47 2.56
N TRP A 48 -10.49 19.95 3.59
CA TRP A 48 -10.56 19.28 4.88
C TRP A 48 -11.37 17.98 4.81
N ILE A 49 -12.54 18.01 4.17
CA ILE A 49 -13.34 16.80 3.92
C ILE A 49 -12.54 15.81 3.06
N ALA A 50 -11.92 16.28 1.99
CA ALA A 50 -11.11 15.46 1.10
C ALA A 50 -9.92 14.83 1.83
N ALA A 51 -9.23 15.56 2.72
CA ALA A 51 -8.13 15.00 3.50
C ALA A 51 -8.60 13.88 4.44
N ASN A 52 -9.72 14.08 5.12
CA ASN A 52 -10.29 13.09 6.03
C ASN A 52 -10.81 11.86 5.26
N TRP A 53 -11.58 12.09 4.20
CA TRP A 53 -12.17 11.04 3.38
C TRP A 53 -11.17 10.33 2.48
N ALA A 54 -10.06 10.96 2.07
CA ALA A 54 -9.08 10.32 1.20
C ALA A 54 -8.52 9.05 1.85
N SER A 55 -8.33 9.05 3.17
CA SER A 55 -7.84 7.86 3.88
C SER A 55 -8.87 6.72 3.88
N ASP A 56 -10.14 7.05 4.07
CA ASP A 56 -11.25 6.10 4.13
C ASP A 56 -11.64 5.60 2.74
N LEU A 57 -11.72 6.47 1.75
CA LEU A 57 -11.94 6.15 0.36
C LEU A 57 -10.80 5.27 -0.18
N ARG A 58 -9.55 5.59 0.18
CA ARG A 58 -8.40 4.76 -0.22
C ARG A 58 -8.43 3.40 0.46
N ARG A 59 -8.87 3.30 1.72
CA ARG A 59 -9.08 2.02 2.42
C ARG A 59 -10.24 1.24 1.81
N TRP A 60 -11.35 1.89 1.49
CA TRP A 60 -12.53 1.29 0.86
C TRP A 60 -12.23 0.80 -0.56
N MET A 61 -11.56 1.60 -1.39
CA MET A 61 -11.09 1.18 -2.71
C MET A 61 -10.11 -0.01 -2.61
N ARG A 62 -9.25 -0.02 -1.58
CA ARG A 62 -8.39 -1.17 -1.25
C ARG A 62 -9.17 -2.42 -0.86
N ALA A 63 -10.17 -2.28 -0.01
CA ALA A 63 -11.01 -3.41 0.36
C ALA A 63 -11.86 -3.91 -0.82
N HIS A 64 -12.31 -3.03 -1.72
CA HIS A 64 -13.25 -3.41 -2.77
C HIS A 64 -12.58 -3.93 -4.04
N PHE A 65 -11.58 -3.20 -4.57
CA PHE A 65 -10.89 -3.58 -5.80
C PHE A 65 -9.72 -4.51 -5.54
N TRP A 66 -9.05 -4.33 -4.41
CA TRP A 66 -7.84 -5.07 -4.08
C TRP A 66 -8.06 -6.22 -3.09
N ALA A 67 -9.30 -6.55 -2.67
CA ALA A 67 -9.54 -7.71 -1.79
C ALA A 67 -9.00 -9.03 -2.36
N ARG A 68 -9.03 -9.22 -3.69
CA ARG A 68 -8.46 -10.41 -4.35
C ARG A 68 -6.93 -10.42 -4.36
N GLU A 69 -6.30 -9.25 -4.22
CA GLU A 69 -4.84 -9.05 -4.30
C GLU A 69 -4.22 -8.74 -2.92
N GLN A 70 -5.01 -8.37 -1.92
CA GLN A 70 -4.58 -7.98 -0.57
C GLN A 70 -4.01 -9.12 0.27
N GLY A 71 -4.16 -10.37 -0.19
CA GLY A 71 -3.44 -11.51 0.37
C GLY A 71 -2.14 -11.86 -0.37
N ARG A 72 -1.84 -11.17 -1.49
CA ARG A 72 -0.68 -11.47 -2.34
C ARG A 72 0.49 -10.53 -2.15
N PHE A 73 0.22 -9.26 -1.85
CA PHE A 73 1.25 -8.24 -1.70
C PHE A 73 1.60 -8.03 -0.23
N HIS A 74 2.59 -8.78 0.21
CA HIS A 74 3.22 -8.61 1.50
C HIS A 74 4.46 -7.72 1.34
N SER A 75 4.82 -6.95 2.36
CA SER A 75 6.11 -6.25 2.36
C SER A 75 6.80 -6.42 3.70
N PHE A 76 8.10 -6.72 3.65
CA PHE A 76 8.95 -6.87 4.82
C PHE A 76 10.13 -5.92 4.70
N ALA A 77 10.27 -5.00 5.65
CA ALA A 77 11.33 -4.00 5.65
C ALA A 77 11.45 -3.22 4.32
N GLY A 78 10.32 -2.91 3.68
CA GLY A 78 10.26 -2.22 2.38
C GLY A 78 10.53 -3.11 1.16
N VAL A 79 10.83 -4.40 1.35
CA VAL A 79 10.98 -5.36 0.26
C VAL A 79 9.62 -6.00 -0.04
N PRO A 80 9.13 -5.94 -1.29
CA PRO A 80 7.92 -6.64 -1.67
C PRO A 80 8.16 -8.15 -1.64
N LEU A 81 7.27 -8.87 -0.97
CA LEU A 81 7.19 -10.31 -0.91
C LEU A 81 5.88 -10.72 -1.58
N GLU A 82 5.99 -11.48 -2.66
CA GLU A 82 4.82 -12.07 -3.29
C GLU A 82 4.45 -13.37 -2.58
N ILE A 83 3.19 -13.45 -2.16
CA ILE A 83 2.67 -14.58 -1.40
C ILE A 83 1.47 -15.15 -2.14
N GLU A 84 1.40 -16.46 -2.25
CA GLU A 84 0.29 -17.16 -2.89
C GLU A 84 -0.27 -18.21 -1.93
N ASP A 85 -1.57 -18.18 -1.68
CA ASP A 85 -2.28 -19.19 -0.88
C ASP A 85 -3.13 -20.03 -1.83
N ASP A 86 -2.74 -21.29 -2.06
CA ASP A 86 -3.49 -22.21 -2.91
C ASP A 86 -4.61 -22.95 -2.16
N GLY A 87 -4.87 -22.56 -0.90
CA GLY A 87 -5.84 -23.18 -0.02
C GLY A 87 -5.28 -24.36 0.78
N ARG A 88 -4.22 -25.02 0.33
CA ARG A 88 -3.54 -26.11 1.06
C ARG A 88 -2.22 -25.66 1.65
N HIS A 89 -1.48 -24.81 0.97
CA HIS A 89 -0.18 -24.29 1.36
C HIS A 89 -0.08 -22.81 0.99
N VAL A 90 0.73 -22.10 1.77
CA VAL A 90 1.12 -20.72 1.47
C VAL A 90 2.51 -20.76 0.90
N TRP A 91 2.71 -20.04 -0.19
CA TRP A 91 3.92 -19.97 -0.96
C TRP A 91 4.46 -18.55 -0.98
N VAL A 92 5.77 -18.38 -0.97
CA VAL A 92 6.45 -17.08 -1.04
C VAL A 92 7.48 -17.10 -2.15
N ASP A 93 7.59 -16.00 -2.89
CA ASP A 93 8.62 -15.79 -3.92
C ASP A 93 10.03 -15.91 -3.33
N GLY A 94 10.84 -16.76 -3.96
CA GLY A 94 12.23 -17.01 -3.58
C GLY A 94 13.13 -15.78 -3.77
N GLU A 95 12.96 -14.99 -4.83
CA GLU A 95 13.82 -13.82 -5.08
C GLU A 95 13.55 -12.70 -4.06
N GLY A 96 12.27 -12.39 -3.83
CA GLY A 96 11.82 -11.47 -2.80
C GLY A 96 12.28 -11.90 -1.41
N LEU A 97 12.23 -13.20 -1.11
CA LEU A 97 12.72 -13.74 0.15
C LEU A 97 14.24 -13.54 0.31
N LEU A 98 15.04 -13.79 -0.71
CA LEU A 98 16.49 -13.53 -0.68
C LEU A 98 16.79 -12.05 -0.45
N ARG A 99 16.07 -11.16 -1.14
CA ARG A 99 16.17 -9.70 -0.94
C ARG A 99 15.77 -9.29 0.48
N ALA A 100 14.71 -9.88 1.03
CA ALA A 100 14.24 -9.61 2.39
C ALA A 100 15.25 -10.04 3.45
N GLN A 101 15.99 -11.12 3.22
CA GLN A 101 17.07 -11.58 4.10
C GLN A 101 18.32 -10.67 4.01
N GLY A 102 18.46 -9.88 2.95
CA GLY A 102 19.64 -9.04 2.73
C GLY A 102 20.91 -9.85 2.43
N GLY A 103 20.76 -11.10 2.03
CA GLY A 103 21.85 -12.04 1.77
C GLY A 103 22.42 -11.93 0.36
N ARG A 104 23.50 -12.68 0.13
CA ARG A 104 24.13 -12.85 -1.19
C ARG A 104 23.13 -13.51 -2.14
N ARG A 105 23.07 -13.06 -3.40
CA ARG A 105 22.27 -13.71 -4.45
C ARG A 105 22.72 -15.17 -4.57
N GLU A 106 21.84 -16.09 -4.23
CA GLU A 106 22.01 -17.52 -4.45
C GLU A 106 21.22 -17.91 -5.73
N PRO A 107 21.73 -18.81 -6.57
CA PRO A 107 20.97 -19.31 -7.71
C PRO A 107 19.65 -19.95 -7.27
N GLU A 108 18.58 -19.76 -8.05
CA GLU A 108 17.27 -20.34 -7.74
C GLU A 108 17.32 -21.85 -7.54
N GLU A 109 18.15 -22.56 -8.31
CA GLU A 109 18.32 -24.01 -8.23
C GLU A 109 18.88 -24.46 -6.88
N ALA A 110 19.86 -23.72 -6.35
CA ALA A 110 20.42 -23.98 -5.03
C ALA A 110 19.39 -23.68 -3.93
N LEU A 111 18.60 -22.61 -4.10
CA LEU A 111 17.52 -22.28 -3.19
C LEU A 111 16.42 -23.35 -3.19
N ALA A 112 16.05 -23.85 -4.37
CA ALA A 112 15.09 -24.95 -4.54
C ALA A 112 15.61 -26.26 -3.91
N ALA A 113 16.89 -26.58 -4.11
CA ALA A 113 17.53 -27.76 -3.53
C ALA A 113 17.49 -27.75 -2.00
N ARG A 114 17.70 -26.59 -1.36
CA ARG A 114 17.57 -26.44 0.11
C ARG A 114 16.15 -26.68 0.63
N HIS A 115 15.14 -26.50 -0.22
CA HIS A 115 13.73 -26.67 0.12
C HIS A 115 13.14 -27.91 -0.58
N ALA A 116 13.91 -28.99 -0.70
CA ALA A 116 13.52 -30.20 -1.42
C ALA A 116 12.08 -30.66 -1.10
N GLY A 117 11.25 -30.82 -2.14
CA GLY A 117 9.84 -31.21 -2.02
C GLY A 117 8.90 -30.14 -1.45
N LYS A 118 9.41 -28.93 -1.16
CA LYS A 118 8.65 -27.79 -0.60
C LYS A 118 8.86 -26.51 -1.42
N TRP A 119 8.98 -26.66 -2.74
CA TRP A 119 9.02 -25.58 -3.71
C TRP A 119 8.17 -25.93 -4.94
N ARG A 120 7.76 -24.92 -5.70
CA ARG A 120 7.11 -25.06 -7.00
C ARG A 120 7.50 -23.90 -7.92
N ARG A 121 7.12 -23.97 -9.20
CA ARG A 121 7.08 -22.80 -10.07
C ARG A 121 5.64 -22.35 -10.26
N ASP A 122 5.42 -21.03 -10.30
CA ASP A 122 4.12 -20.48 -10.64
C ASP A 122 3.88 -20.47 -12.16
N GLY A 123 2.73 -19.94 -12.59
CA GLY A 123 2.39 -19.82 -14.02
C GLY A 123 3.30 -18.89 -14.83
N GLN A 124 4.16 -18.11 -14.17
CA GLN A 124 5.15 -17.23 -14.78
C GLN A 124 6.57 -17.82 -14.71
N GLY A 125 6.71 -19.04 -14.20
CA GLY A 125 7.99 -19.72 -14.04
C GLY A 125 8.80 -19.25 -12.83
N ARG A 126 8.25 -18.43 -11.92
CA ARG A 126 8.96 -17.94 -10.73
C ARG A 126 9.06 -19.01 -9.66
N LEU A 127 10.19 -19.06 -8.96
CA LEU A 127 10.39 -20.00 -7.86
C LEU A 127 9.57 -19.58 -6.63
N MET A 128 8.64 -20.44 -6.24
CA MET A 128 7.79 -20.27 -5.08
C MET A 128 8.15 -21.30 -4.02
N LEU A 129 8.44 -20.84 -2.81
CA LEU A 129 8.84 -21.67 -1.67
C LEU A 129 7.69 -21.78 -0.67
N ARG A 130 7.49 -22.96 -0.09
CA ARG A 130 6.44 -23.14 0.92
C ARG A 130 6.81 -22.39 2.20
N VAL A 131 5.92 -21.55 2.72
CA VAL A 131 6.24 -20.63 3.82
C VAL A 131 6.60 -21.38 5.12
N ASP A 132 5.95 -22.51 5.41
CA ASP A 132 6.30 -23.36 6.55
C ASP A 132 7.72 -23.94 6.44
N ALA A 133 8.13 -24.32 5.22
CA ALA A 133 9.48 -24.78 4.93
C ALA A 133 10.50 -23.67 5.17
N VAL A 134 10.20 -22.47 4.68
CA VAL A 134 11.04 -21.28 4.86
C VAL A 134 11.21 -20.98 6.35
N VAL A 135 10.12 -20.98 7.12
CA VAL A 135 10.17 -20.77 8.58
C VAL A 135 11.05 -21.83 9.25
N GLN A 136 10.91 -23.10 8.87
CA GLN A 136 11.73 -24.20 9.38
C GLN A 136 13.23 -23.99 9.07
N VAL A 137 13.56 -23.62 7.84
CA VAL A 137 14.95 -23.33 7.42
C VAL A 137 15.51 -22.11 8.15
N LEU A 138 14.74 -21.04 8.30
CA LEU A 138 15.15 -19.85 9.06
C LEU A 138 15.39 -20.16 10.55
N ALA A 139 14.70 -21.16 11.11
CA ALA A 139 14.87 -21.58 12.50
C ALA A 139 16.12 -22.45 12.74
N THR A 140 16.57 -23.21 11.73
CA THR A 140 17.69 -24.16 11.88
C THR A 140 19.02 -23.67 11.29
N ARG A 141 18.99 -22.66 10.42
CA ARG A 141 20.21 -22.15 9.76
C ARG A 141 21.20 -21.47 10.71
N ALA A 142 22.46 -21.42 10.27
CA ALA A 142 23.45 -20.52 10.86
C ALA A 142 22.99 -19.05 10.75
N GLY A 143 23.21 -18.25 11.80
CA GLY A 143 22.69 -16.87 11.87
C GLY A 143 21.21 -16.76 12.22
N ARG A 144 20.56 -17.82 12.74
CA ARG A 144 19.16 -17.78 13.21
C ARG A 144 18.90 -16.71 14.28
N ASP A 145 19.93 -16.35 15.05
CA ASP A 145 19.82 -15.38 16.14
C ASP A 145 19.94 -13.92 15.66
N GLU A 146 20.22 -13.71 14.37
CA GLU A 146 20.25 -12.37 13.79
C GLU A 146 18.87 -11.69 13.90
N PRO A 147 18.79 -10.44 14.39
CA PRO A 147 17.51 -9.75 14.61
C PRO A 147 16.64 -9.62 13.35
N ARG A 148 17.26 -9.52 12.17
CA ARG A 148 16.53 -9.45 10.89
C ARG A 148 15.88 -10.79 10.56
N VAL A 149 16.58 -11.89 10.79
CA VAL A 149 16.13 -13.27 10.55
C VAL A 149 14.98 -13.61 11.49
N GLN A 150 15.12 -13.29 12.77
CA GLN A 150 14.04 -13.49 13.74
C GLN A 150 12.80 -12.67 13.41
N ARG A 151 12.97 -11.41 12.99
CA ARG A 151 11.84 -10.56 12.56
C ARG A 151 11.15 -11.13 11.33
N LEU A 152 11.90 -11.59 10.33
CA LEU A 152 11.35 -12.21 9.14
C LEU A 152 10.60 -13.50 9.48
N ARG A 153 11.17 -14.35 10.35
CA ARG A 153 10.51 -15.57 10.81
C ARG A 153 9.18 -15.26 11.51
N ARG A 154 9.20 -14.35 12.50
CA ARG A 154 7.99 -13.94 13.22
C ARG A 154 6.93 -13.34 12.30
N TYR A 155 7.36 -12.56 11.31
CA TYR A 155 6.49 -11.99 10.29
C TYR A 155 5.78 -13.10 9.49
N LEU A 156 6.54 -14.07 8.97
CA LEU A 156 5.97 -15.19 8.22
C LEU A 156 5.06 -16.07 9.09
N GLU A 157 5.40 -16.28 10.36
CA GLU A 157 4.55 -17.04 11.30
C GLU A 157 3.24 -16.30 11.60
N ARG A 158 3.33 -15.06 12.05
CA ARG A 158 2.20 -14.28 12.59
C ARG A 158 1.32 -13.67 11.51
N ASP A 159 1.93 -13.11 10.48
CA ASP A 159 1.23 -12.27 9.50
C ASP A 159 0.92 -13.02 8.20
N VAL A 160 1.50 -14.21 7.99
CA VAL A 160 1.30 -15.02 6.78
C VAL A 160 0.67 -16.39 7.10
N LEU A 161 1.34 -17.22 7.91
CA LEU A 161 0.87 -18.59 8.19
C LEU A 161 -0.38 -18.63 9.06
N TYR A 162 -0.38 -17.94 10.20
CA TYR A 162 -1.50 -17.97 11.14
C TYR A 162 -2.83 -17.45 10.52
N PRO A 163 -2.85 -16.33 9.77
CA PRO A 163 -4.07 -15.87 9.10
C PRO A 163 -4.55 -16.85 8.03
N ALA A 164 -3.62 -17.48 7.30
CA ALA A 164 -3.98 -18.49 6.30
C ALA A 164 -4.60 -19.74 6.95
N GLN A 165 -4.08 -20.19 8.10
CA GLN A 165 -4.67 -21.28 8.88
C GLN A 165 -6.08 -20.93 9.38
N ARG A 166 -6.25 -19.75 9.99
CA ARG A 166 -7.56 -19.26 10.45
C ARG A 166 -8.61 -19.20 9.33
N ARG A 167 -8.23 -18.79 8.12
CA ARG A 167 -9.14 -18.80 6.95
C ARG A 167 -9.59 -20.20 6.54
N ARG A 168 -8.82 -21.23 6.87
CA ARG A 168 -9.15 -22.63 6.57
C ARG A 168 -10.06 -23.24 7.63
N GLU A 169 -9.88 -22.88 8.89
CA GLU A 169 -10.75 -23.35 9.98
C GLU A 169 -12.20 -22.87 9.85
N VAL A 170 -12.41 -21.73 9.18
CA VAL A 170 -13.73 -21.11 8.98
C VAL A 170 -14.43 -21.61 7.70
N ARG A 171 -13.74 -22.37 6.83
CA ARG A 171 -14.30 -22.94 5.60
C ARG A 171 -14.76 -24.38 5.81
#